data_AF-A0A978T347-F1
#
_entry.id   AF-A0A978T347-F1
#
_cell.length_a   1.000
_cell.length_b   1.000
_cell.length_c   1.000
_cell.angle_alpha   90.00
_cell.angle_beta   90.00
_cell.angle_gamma   90.00
#
_symmetry.space_group_name_H-M   'P 1'
#
loop_
_entity.id
_entity.type
_entity.pdbx_description
1 polymer ?
#
loop_
_entity_poly.entity_id
_entity_poly.type
_entity_poly.pdbx_seq_one_letter_code
_entity_poly.pdbx_strand_id
1 'polypeptide(L)'
;MSTQTDCRQKVDKNVLKKAIKAAQDYLFSLQKEDGHWCAYLESNVTITAEALLLYKIWGVDSQKPLHKIEHYLRSQQREHGGWELYYGDGGDLSTSVEAYMALRLLGVDRDDPALVKARRFILSRGGISKTRVFTKFHLAIIGCYDWRGVPSIPPWIMLLPPNPFFTIY
;
A
#
# COMPACT_ATOMS: atom_id res chain seq x y z
N MET A 1 16.47 43.00 13.17
CA MET A 1 17.52 42.76 12.15
C MET A 1 17.80 41.27 12.10
N SER A 2 17.26 40.58 11.10
CA SER A 2 17.82 39.31 10.61
C SER A 2 17.33 39.12 9.18
N THR A 3 18.29 38.84 8.30
CA THR A 3 18.28 39.01 6.85
C THR A 3 17.30 38.07 6.13
N GLN A 4 16.41 38.66 5.32
CA GLN A 4 15.76 37.97 4.20
C GLN A 4 16.87 37.53 3.22
N THR A 5 17.17 36.24 3.19
CA THR A 5 18.04 35.65 2.18
C THR A 5 17.33 35.75 0.82
N ASP A 6 17.88 36.57 -0.07
CA ASP A 6 17.45 36.74 -1.45
C ASP A 6 17.63 35.43 -2.24
N CYS A 7 16.55 34.64 -2.35
CA CYS A 7 16.51 33.38 -3.11
C CYS A 7 16.37 33.59 -4.64
N ARG A 8 17.04 34.58 -5.22
CA ARG A 8 17.13 34.74 -6.69
C ARG A 8 18.57 34.54 -7.18
N GLN A 9 19.08 33.32 -7.03
CA GLN A 9 20.27 32.94 -7.79
C GLN A 9 19.96 32.99 -9.29
N LYS A 10 20.75 33.77 -10.03
CA LYS A 10 20.74 33.79 -11.50
C LYS A 10 21.13 32.41 -12.02
N VAL A 11 20.14 31.62 -12.47
CA VAL A 11 20.38 30.35 -13.15
C VAL A 11 21.03 30.61 -14.51
N ASP A 12 22.17 29.98 -14.78
CA ASP A 12 22.81 30.04 -16.10
C ASP A 12 21.88 29.43 -17.15
N LYS A 13 21.50 30.25 -18.14
CA LYS A 13 20.61 29.85 -19.24
C LYS A 13 21.16 28.68 -20.05
N ASN A 14 22.48 28.56 -20.17
CA ASN A 14 23.10 27.46 -20.91
C ASN A 14 22.99 26.14 -20.13
N VAL A 15 23.19 26.19 -18.82
CA VAL A 15 22.98 25.03 -17.94
C VAL A 15 21.53 24.59 -17.96
N LEU A 16 20.58 25.54 -17.87
CA LEU A 16 19.15 25.25 -17.96
C LEU A 16 18.76 24.59 -19.28
N LYS A 17 19.23 25.11 -20.42
CA LYS A 17 18.94 24.52 -21.74
C LYS A 17 19.49 23.10 -21.88
N LYS A 18 20.69 22.84 -21.36
CA LYS A 18 21.28 21.50 -21.34
C LYS A 18 20.46 20.53 -20.50
N ALA A 19 20.02 20.95 -19.30
CA ALA A 19 19.18 20.14 -18.43
C ALA A 19 17.83 19.80 -19.08
N ILE A 20 17.18 20.79 -19.73
CA ILE A 20 15.92 20.56 -20.46
C ILE A 20 16.13 19.54 -21.58
N LYS A 21 17.17 19.70 -22.41
CA LYS A 21 17.45 18.75 -23.51
C LYS A 21 17.70 17.34 -22.98
N ALA A 22 18.49 17.21 -21.92
CA ALA A 22 18.76 15.91 -21.30
C ALA A 22 17.49 15.26 -20.73
N ALA A 23 16.61 16.02 -20.08
CA ALA A 23 15.34 15.52 -19.57
C ALA A 23 14.39 15.10 -20.69
N GLN A 24 14.31 15.87 -21.78
CA GLN A 24 13.54 15.52 -22.97
C GLN A 24 14.05 14.23 -23.60
N ASP A 25 15.37 14.13 -23.79
CA ASP A 25 16.00 12.94 -24.39
C ASP A 25 15.77 11.70 -23.55
N TYR A 26 15.88 11.82 -22.23
CA TYR A 26 15.55 10.74 -21.32
C TYR A 26 14.07 10.35 -21.41
N LEU A 27 13.15 11.32 -21.37
CA LEU A 27 11.73 11.04 -21.46
C LEU A 27 11.37 10.35 -22.79
N PHE A 28 11.87 10.83 -23.93
CA PHE A 28 11.66 10.18 -25.23
C PHE A 28 12.32 8.80 -25.31
N SER A 29 13.44 8.57 -24.62
CA SER A 29 14.03 7.23 -24.54
C SER A 29 13.17 6.21 -23.78
N LEU A 30 12.22 6.67 -22.96
CA LEU A 30 11.26 5.81 -22.24
C LEU A 30 9.98 5.55 -23.04
N GLN A 31 9.75 6.27 -24.14
CA GLN A 31 8.54 6.13 -24.95
C GLN A 31 8.52 4.76 -25.63
N LYS A 32 7.35 4.10 -25.62
CA LYS A 32 7.14 2.84 -26.34
C LYS A 32 6.93 3.08 -27.83
N GLU A 33 7.07 2.04 -28.64
CA GLU A 33 7.01 2.12 -30.11
C GLU A 33 5.67 2.67 -30.63
N ASP A 34 4.58 2.42 -29.91
CA ASP A 34 3.22 2.91 -30.20
C ASP A 34 2.94 4.31 -29.61
N GLY A 35 3.95 4.96 -29.01
CA GLY A 35 3.92 6.36 -28.61
C GLY A 35 3.48 6.62 -27.16
N HIS A 36 3.11 5.61 -26.37
CA HIS A 36 2.75 5.82 -24.97
C HIS A 36 3.95 5.76 -24.02
N TRP A 37 3.75 6.23 -22.79
CA TRP A 37 4.66 6.02 -21.66
C TRP A 37 4.02 5.10 -20.65
N CYS A 38 4.77 4.12 -20.17
CA CYS A 38 4.35 3.22 -19.12
C CYS A 38 5.38 3.28 -17.99
N ALA A 39 4.91 3.67 -16.81
CA ALA A 39 5.72 3.79 -15.61
C ALA A 39 5.06 3.01 -14.48
N TYR A 40 5.85 2.69 -13.45
CA TYR A 40 5.35 2.01 -12.28
C TYR A 40 4.46 2.96 -11.46
N LEU A 41 3.21 2.56 -11.20
CA LEU A 41 2.32 3.26 -10.29
C LEU A 41 2.49 2.67 -8.90
N GLU A 42 3.36 3.30 -8.11
CA GLU A 42 3.58 2.93 -6.73
C GLU A 42 2.39 3.29 -5.85
N SER A 43 2.07 2.40 -4.91
CA SER A 43 1.12 2.62 -3.84
C SER A 43 1.77 2.15 -2.54
N ASN A 44 1.04 1.38 -1.74
CA ASN A 44 1.54 0.74 -0.54
C ASN A 44 1.45 -0.80 -0.67
N VAL A 45 1.86 -1.49 0.38
CA VAL A 45 1.94 -2.96 0.40
C VAL A 45 0.59 -3.69 0.44
N THR A 46 -0.54 -3.01 0.67
CA THR A 46 -1.85 -3.67 0.83
C THR A 46 -2.26 -4.39 -0.45
N ILE A 47 -2.02 -3.83 -1.64
CA ILE A 47 -2.35 -4.50 -2.91
C ILE A 47 -1.67 -5.87 -3.00
N THR A 48 -0.40 -5.94 -2.60
CA THR A 48 0.35 -7.21 -2.59
C THR A 48 -0.14 -8.16 -1.50
N ALA A 49 -0.44 -7.64 -0.30
CA ALA A 49 -0.98 -8.43 0.80
C ALA A 49 -2.36 -9.03 0.49
N GLU A 50 -3.24 -8.23 -0.11
CA GLU A 50 -4.59 -8.60 -0.54
C GLU A 50 -4.55 -9.59 -1.72
N ALA A 51 -3.63 -9.41 -2.67
CA ALA A 51 -3.42 -10.37 -3.76
C ALA A 51 -2.96 -11.73 -3.23
N LEU A 52 -2.04 -11.76 -2.25
CA LEU A 52 -1.66 -13.00 -1.58
C LEU A 52 -2.84 -13.66 -0.87
N LEU A 53 -3.62 -12.90 -0.12
CA LEU A 53 -4.82 -13.38 0.55
C LEU A 53 -5.77 -14.04 -0.48
N LEU A 54 -6.00 -13.38 -1.60
CA LEU A 54 -6.82 -13.91 -2.68
C LEU A 54 -6.27 -15.22 -3.26
N TYR A 55 -4.96 -15.29 -3.51
CA TYR A 55 -4.32 -16.51 -4.00
C TYR A 55 -4.47 -17.69 -3.04
N LYS A 56 -4.38 -17.43 -1.73
CA LYS A 56 -4.60 -18.44 -0.69
C LYS A 56 -6.05 -18.92 -0.67
N ILE A 57 -7.02 -18.00 -0.76
CA ILE A 57 -8.46 -18.32 -0.81
C ILE A 57 -8.78 -19.18 -2.03
N TRP A 58 -8.20 -18.86 -3.19
CA TRP A 58 -8.41 -19.62 -4.43
C TRP A 58 -7.59 -20.91 -4.54
N GLY A 59 -6.64 -21.16 -3.63
CA GLY A 59 -5.76 -22.33 -3.68
C GLY A 59 -4.80 -22.34 -4.88
N VAL A 60 -4.43 -21.16 -5.39
CA VAL A 60 -3.54 -20.99 -6.56
C VAL A 60 -2.17 -20.42 -6.21
N ASP A 61 -1.87 -20.29 -4.91
CA ASP A 61 -0.64 -19.69 -4.38
C ASP A 61 0.62 -20.49 -4.77
N SER A 62 0.50 -21.80 -4.96
CA SER A 62 1.58 -22.68 -5.44
C SER A 62 2.17 -22.28 -6.81
N GLN A 63 1.39 -21.57 -7.63
CA GLN A 63 1.81 -21.09 -8.95
C GLN A 63 2.40 -19.68 -8.91
N LYS A 64 2.49 -19.05 -7.73
CA LYS A 64 2.87 -17.65 -7.57
C LYS A 64 4.27 -17.55 -6.95
N PRO A 65 5.01 -16.46 -7.24
CA PRO A 65 6.34 -16.26 -6.69
C PRO A 65 6.27 -15.77 -5.23
N LEU A 66 5.84 -16.64 -4.30
CA LEU A 66 5.60 -16.29 -2.89
C LEU A 66 6.83 -15.68 -2.20
N HIS A 67 8.03 -16.16 -2.54
CA HIS A 67 9.29 -15.59 -2.03
C HIS A 67 9.50 -14.12 -2.43
N LYS A 68 9.03 -13.71 -3.62
CA LYS A 68 9.12 -12.30 -4.05
C LYS A 68 8.13 -11.43 -3.29
N ILE A 69 6.96 -11.96 -2.98
CA ILE A 69 5.97 -11.28 -2.13
C ILE A 69 6.56 -11.08 -0.73
N GLU A 70 7.11 -12.13 -0.11
CA GLU A 70 7.75 -12.01 1.19
C GLU A 70 8.88 -10.97 1.19
N HIS A 71 9.77 -11.06 0.19
CA HIS A 71 10.89 -10.15 0.05
C HIS A 71 10.43 -8.70 -0.07
N TYR A 72 9.42 -8.43 -0.91
CA TYR A 72 8.85 -7.09 -1.07
C TYR A 72 8.22 -6.58 0.23
N LEU A 73 7.41 -7.38 0.92
CA LEU A 73 6.81 -6.98 2.19
C LEU A 73 7.89 -6.63 3.23
N ARG A 74 8.96 -7.44 3.34
CA ARG A 74 10.07 -7.17 4.25
C ARG A 74 10.87 -5.93 3.84
N SER A 75 11.10 -5.69 2.56
CA SER A 75 11.85 -4.52 2.08
C SER A 75 11.13 -3.20 2.32
N GLN A 76 9.80 -3.24 2.43
CA GLN A 76 8.97 -2.06 2.69
C GLN A 76 8.74 -1.79 4.18
N GLN A 77 9.13 -2.70 5.07
CA GLN A 77 9.00 -2.48 6.51
C GLN A 77 9.98 -1.39 6.96
N ARG A 78 9.48 -0.43 7.76
CA ARG A 78 10.30 0.67 8.29
C ARG A 78 10.91 0.34 9.64
N GLU A 79 11.84 1.19 10.10
CA GLU A 79 12.56 1.01 11.37
C GLU A 79 11.62 0.91 12.58
N HIS A 80 10.53 1.67 12.58
CA HIS A 80 9.49 1.62 13.61
C HIS A 80 8.66 0.31 13.59
N GLY A 81 8.91 -0.58 12.63
CA GLY A 81 8.29 -1.91 12.53
C GLY A 81 6.97 -1.95 11.75
N GLY A 82 6.44 -0.81 11.34
CA GLY A 82 5.23 -0.71 10.55
C GLY A 82 5.50 -0.56 9.05
N TRP A 83 4.42 -0.40 8.30
CA TRP A 83 4.39 -0.07 6.88
C TRP A 83 3.61 1.22 6.68
N GLU A 84 4.00 1.96 5.65
CA GLU A 84 3.50 3.31 5.39
C GLU A 84 2.42 3.29 4.30
N LEU A 85 1.46 4.22 4.37
CA LEU A 85 0.50 4.48 3.29
C LEU A 85 1.16 5.31 2.18
N TYR A 86 2.02 6.25 2.56
CA TYR A 86 2.88 7.04 1.69
C TYR A 86 4.22 7.33 2.38
N TYR A 87 5.24 7.70 1.61
CA TYR A 87 6.60 7.85 2.12
C TYR A 87 6.71 8.80 3.33
N GLY A 88 7.19 8.26 4.45
CA GLY A 88 7.52 9.04 5.66
C GLY A 88 6.33 9.38 6.55
N ASP A 89 5.18 8.73 6.40
CA ASP A 89 3.98 9.00 7.22
C ASP A 89 4.08 8.47 8.68
N GLY A 90 5.16 7.78 9.03
CA GLY A 90 5.38 7.20 10.36
C GLY A 90 4.62 5.88 10.60
N GLY A 91 4.12 5.27 9.53
CA GLY A 91 3.41 4.01 9.49
C GLY A 91 1.90 4.16 9.64
N ASP A 92 1.17 3.48 8.76
CA ASP A 92 -0.27 3.31 8.83
C ASP A 92 -0.65 1.99 9.53
N LEU A 93 -1.67 2.05 10.39
CA LEU A 93 -2.13 0.91 11.17
C LEU A 93 -2.74 -0.19 10.29
N SER A 94 -3.60 0.17 9.34
CA SER A 94 -4.32 -0.79 8.49
C SER A 94 -3.35 -1.51 7.55
N THR A 95 -2.49 -0.74 6.88
CA THR A 95 -1.41 -1.24 6.04
C THR A 95 -0.49 -2.20 6.81
N SER A 96 -0.11 -1.84 8.05
CA SER A 96 0.76 -2.68 8.87
C SER A 96 0.09 -3.99 9.30
N VAL A 97 -1.21 -3.96 9.63
CA VAL A 97 -1.96 -5.18 9.97
C VAL A 97 -2.07 -6.11 8.75
N GLU A 98 -2.33 -5.58 7.56
CA GLU A 98 -2.44 -6.38 6.34
C GLU A 98 -1.08 -6.97 5.91
N ALA A 99 0.02 -6.21 6.07
CA ALA A 99 1.36 -6.73 5.84
C ALA A 99 1.74 -7.83 6.84
N TYR A 100 1.42 -7.65 8.13
CA TYR A 100 1.60 -8.68 9.15
C TYR A 100 0.80 -9.94 8.82
N MET A 101 -0.47 -9.79 8.44
CA MET A 101 -1.34 -10.89 8.01
C MET A 101 -0.72 -11.64 6.82
N ALA A 102 -0.27 -10.91 5.80
CA ALA A 102 0.33 -11.51 4.61
C ALA A 102 1.59 -12.32 4.93
N LEU A 103 2.51 -11.79 5.74
CA LEU A 103 3.69 -12.52 6.19
C LEU A 103 3.31 -13.78 6.99
N ARG A 104 2.28 -13.72 7.85
CA ARG A 104 1.77 -14.91 8.54
C ARG A 104 1.16 -15.95 7.59
N LEU A 105 0.47 -15.52 6.54
CA LEU A 105 -0.06 -16.41 5.49
C LEU A 105 1.04 -17.08 4.65
N LEU A 106 2.23 -16.47 4.56
CA LEU A 106 3.43 -17.06 3.94
C LEU A 106 4.12 -18.09 4.85
N GLY A 107 3.67 -18.25 6.09
CA GLY A 107 4.27 -19.18 7.05
C GLY A 107 5.40 -18.57 7.87
N VAL A 108 5.60 -17.24 7.83
CA VAL A 108 6.58 -16.57 8.70
C VAL A 108 6.16 -16.76 10.16
N ASP A 109 7.11 -17.19 10.99
CA ASP A 109 6.86 -17.46 12.40
C ASP A 109 6.50 -16.17 13.15
N ARG A 110 5.58 -16.26 14.13
CA ARG A 110 5.13 -15.12 14.94
C ARG A 110 6.25 -14.47 15.76
N ASP A 111 7.33 -15.20 16.01
CA ASP A 111 8.50 -14.79 16.76
C ASP A 111 9.64 -14.30 15.83
N ASP A 112 9.41 -14.28 14.51
CA ASP A 112 10.28 -13.61 13.54
C ASP A 112 10.47 -12.13 13.96
N PRO A 113 11.72 -11.60 13.96
CA PRO A 113 12.00 -10.24 14.41
C PRO A 113 11.17 -9.16 13.71
N ALA A 114 10.86 -9.33 12.41
CA ALA A 114 10.02 -8.41 11.65
C ALA A 114 8.58 -8.40 12.20
N LEU A 115 8.02 -9.58 12.49
CA LEU A 115 6.67 -9.71 13.03
C LEU A 115 6.57 -9.26 14.49
N VAL A 116 7.61 -9.46 15.29
CA VAL A 116 7.66 -8.94 16.66
C VAL A 116 7.62 -7.41 16.65
N LYS A 117 8.41 -6.76 15.79
CA LYS A 117 8.38 -5.29 15.64
C LYS A 117 7.04 -4.79 15.13
N ALA A 118 6.49 -5.43 14.09
CA ALA A 118 5.18 -5.11 13.55
C ALA A 118 4.06 -5.25 14.61
N ARG A 119 4.08 -6.33 15.39
CA ARG A 119 3.11 -6.54 16.48
C ARG A 119 3.18 -5.41 17.53
N ARG A 120 4.39 -5.01 17.94
CA ARG A 120 4.58 -3.88 18.87
C ARG A 120 4.01 -2.58 18.27
N PHE A 121 4.33 -2.29 17.01
CA PHE A 121 3.80 -1.13 16.28
C PHE A 121 2.27 -1.13 16.24
N ILE A 122 1.66 -2.23 15.78
CA ILE A 122 0.20 -2.41 15.66
C ILE A 122 -0.50 -2.20 17.01
N LEU A 123 0.02 -2.81 18.08
CA LEU A 123 -0.56 -2.68 19.42
C LEU A 123 -0.43 -1.25 19.95
N SER A 124 0.70 -0.57 19.72
CA SER A 124 0.89 0.83 20.13
C SER A 124 -0.08 1.80 19.44
N ARG A 125 -0.63 1.42 18.29
CA ARG A 125 -1.59 2.21 17.49
C ARG A 125 -3.06 1.82 17.76
N GLY A 126 -3.33 0.95 18.74
CA GLY A 126 -4.69 0.56 19.15
C GLY A 126 -5.20 -0.76 18.54
N GLY A 127 -4.34 -1.47 17.79
CA GLY A 127 -4.62 -2.80 17.27
C GLY A 127 -5.76 -2.87 16.24
N ILE A 128 -6.25 -4.08 15.99
CA ILE A 128 -7.24 -4.37 14.93
C ILE A 128 -8.56 -3.58 15.13
N SER A 129 -8.93 -3.25 16.36
CA SER A 129 -10.16 -2.50 16.63
C SER A 129 -10.20 -1.13 15.94
N LYS A 130 -9.03 -0.51 15.74
CA LYS A 130 -8.84 0.83 15.14
C LYS A 130 -8.50 0.81 13.65
N THR A 131 -8.47 -0.37 13.00
CA THR A 131 -8.24 -0.46 11.54
C THR A 131 -9.48 -0.07 10.73
N ARG A 132 -9.27 0.21 9.44
CA ARG A 132 -10.34 0.43 8.45
C ARG A 132 -11.19 -0.81 8.23
N VAL A 133 -12.39 -0.62 7.68
CA VAL A 133 -13.35 -1.70 7.41
C VAL A 133 -12.79 -2.81 6.53
N PHE A 134 -12.05 -2.47 5.47
CA PHE A 134 -11.46 -3.45 4.55
C PHE A 134 -10.48 -4.39 5.25
N THR A 135 -9.63 -3.89 6.15
CA THR A 135 -8.72 -4.72 6.93
C THR A 135 -9.48 -5.70 7.83
N LYS A 136 -10.55 -5.25 8.48
CA LYS A 136 -11.42 -6.13 9.30
C LYS A 136 -12.10 -7.19 8.44
N PHE A 137 -12.56 -6.81 7.25
CA PHE A 137 -13.15 -7.71 6.26
C PHE A 137 -12.14 -8.79 5.81
N HIS A 138 -10.91 -8.41 5.45
CA HIS A 138 -9.84 -9.36 5.09
C HIS A 138 -9.52 -10.36 6.21
N LEU A 139 -9.43 -9.88 7.45
CA LEU A 139 -9.23 -10.74 8.62
C LEU A 139 -10.43 -11.65 8.89
N ALA A 140 -11.65 -11.18 8.67
CA ALA A 140 -12.87 -11.96 8.86
C ALA A 140 -12.99 -13.10 7.84
N ILE A 141 -12.55 -12.89 6.59
CA ILE A 141 -12.51 -13.95 5.56
C ILE A 141 -11.66 -15.16 6.01
N ILE A 142 -10.57 -14.92 6.74
CA ILE A 142 -9.69 -15.97 7.25
C ILE A 142 -9.97 -16.36 8.71
N GLY A 143 -11.13 -15.97 9.26
CA GLY A 143 -11.56 -16.31 10.61
C GLY A 143 -10.76 -15.63 11.74
N CYS A 144 -9.96 -14.61 11.44
CA CYS A 144 -9.14 -13.87 12.41
C CYS A 144 -9.87 -12.64 13.00
N TYR A 145 -11.09 -12.36 12.54
CA TYR A 145 -11.95 -11.29 13.07
C TYR A 145 -13.41 -11.72 12.96
N ASP A 146 -14.26 -11.29 13.90
CA ASP A 146 -15.68 -11.64 13.90
C ASP A 146 -16.45 -10.80 12.87
N TRP A 147 -17.22 -11.46 12.00
CA TRP A 147 -18.06 -10.82 10.98
C TRP A 147 -19.03 -9.79 11.56
N ARG A 148 -19.48 -9.94 12.81
CA ARG A 148 -20.34 -8.96 13.50
C ARG A 148 -19.67 -7.60 13.70
N GLY A 149 -18.34 -7.54 13.65
CA GLY A 149 -17.57 -6.30 13.74
C GLY A 149 -17.33 -5.61 12.40
N VAL A 150 -17.89 -6.13 11.29
CA VAL A 150 -17.79 -5.57 9.94
C VAL A 150 -19.16 -4.98 9.54
N PRO A 151 -19.24 -3.70 9.12
CA PRO A 151 -20.47 -3.13 8.57
C PRO A 151 -21.04 -3.99 7.44
N SER A 152 -22.34 -4.27 7.51
CA SER A 152 -23.03 -5.06 6.50
C SER A 152 -23.32 -4.22 5.25
N ILE A 153 -22.95 -4.74 4.08
CA ILE A 153 -23.41 -4.24 2.77
C ILE A 153 -24.40 -5.28 2.24
N PRO A 154 -25.71 -5.08 2.45
CA PRO A 154 -26.68 -6.09 2.11
C PRO A 154 -26.87 -6.18 0.58
N PRO A 155 -26.93 -7.40 0.02
CA PRO A 155 -27.01 -7.59 -1.43
C PRO A 155 -28.32 -7.04 -2.04
N TRP A 156 -29.38 -6.91 -1.23
CA TRP A 156 -30.64 -6.31 -1.69
C TRP A 156 -30.48 -4.86 -2.16
N ILE A 157 -29.36 -4.18 -1.87
CA ILE A 157 -29.10 -2.80 -2.32
C ILE A 157 -29.14 -2.70 -3.86
N MET A 158 -28.82 -3.81 -4.54
CA MET A 158 -28.89 -3.93 -5.99
C MET A 158 -30.32 -3.81 -6.55
N LEU A 159 -31.34 -3.95 -5.70
CA LEU A 159 -32.76 -3.88 -6.09
C LEU A 159 -33.37 -2.48 -5.90
N LEU A 160 -32.61 -1.51 -5.38
CA LEU A 160 -33.11 -0.15 -5.14
C LEU A 160 -33.27 0.63 -6.46
N PRO A 161 -34.31 1.48 -6.58
CA PRO A 161 -34.43 2.41 -7.71
C PRO A 161 -33.31 3.47 -7.65
N PRO A 162 -32.97 4.13 -8.77
CA PRO A 162 -31.89 5.13 -8.88
C PRO A 162 -32.18 6.48 -8.16
N ASN A 163 -32.97 6.48 -7.09
CA ASN A 163 -33.49 7.67 -6.38
C ASN A 163 -32.54 8.09 -5.22
N PRO A 164 -32.50 9.37 -4.77
CA PRO A 164 -31.25 10.06 -4.45
C PRO A 164 -30.62 9.78 -3.08
N PHE A 165 -31.18 8.91 -2.23
CA PHE A 165 -30.70 8.80 -0.85
C PHE A 165 -29.63 7.73 -0.65
N PHE A 166 -29.68 6.61 -1.37
CA PHE A 166 -28.66 5.57 -1.30
C PHE A 166 -28.82 4.56 -2.45
N THR A 167 -28.00 4.67 -3.48
CA THR A 167 -27.98 3.73 -4.62
C THR A 167 -26.54 3.42 -5.01
N ILE A 168 -26.34 2.39 -5.83
CA ILE A 168 -25.02 2.06 -6.41
C ILE A 168 -24.61 2.99 -7.56
N TYR A 169 -25.52 3.87 -8.00
CA TYR A 169 -25.32 4.96 -8.96
C TYR A 169 -25.36 6.31 -8.25
#